data_AF-A0A6N2EBN3-F1
#
_entry.id   AF-A0A6N2EBN3-F1
#
_cell.length_a   1.000
_cell.length_b   1.000
_cell.length_c   1.000
_cell.angle_alpha   90.00
_cell.angle_beta   90.00
_cell.angle_gamma   90.00
#
_symmetry.space_group_name_H-M   'P 1'
#
loop_
_entity.id
_entity.type
_entity.pdbx_description
1 polymer ?
#
loop_
_entity_poly.entity_id
_entity_poly.type
_entity_poly.pdbx_seq_one_letter_code
_entity_poly.pdbx_strand_id
1 'polypeptide(L)'
;MAHALLVSGDKTLRLTAKEHSRAIVASSPAVPSTRTQVIRPSDVCASKRGEQNWCRDVRLVCWSDNTQGEQLLIGETVTPSGNWSSVPPHRHQDFVDGDEGPLEVP
;
A
#
# COMPACT_ATOMS: atom_id res chain seq x y z
N MET A 1 13.75 -0.73 3.47
CA MET A 1 12.38 -1.11 3.08
C MET A 1 12.42 -2.44 2.34
N ALA A 2 11.33 -3.21 2.37
CA ALA A 2 11.22 -4.46 1.62
C ALA A 2 11.01 -4.19 0.12
N HIS A 3 11.30 -5.20 -0.71
CA HIS A 3 10.85 -5.21 -2.10
C HIS A 3 9.37 -5.60 -2.15
N ALA A 4 8.66 -5.11 -3.16
CA ALA A 4 7.30 -5.55 -3.47
C ALA A 4 7.16 -5.94 -4.95
N LEU A 5 6.15 -6.76 -5.22
CA LEU A 5 5.80 -7.20 -6.57
C LEU A 5 4.30 -6.99 -6.74
N LEU A 6 3.92 -6.09 -7.64
CA LEU A 6 2.56 -5.97 -8.13
C LEU A 6 2.38 -6.98 -9.26
N VAL A 7 1.40 -7.88 -9.14
CA VAL A 7 1.14 -8.95 -10.11
C VAL A 7 -0.23 -8.74 -10.73
N SER A 8 -0.31 -8.88 -12.05
CA SER A 8 -1.57 -8.82 -12.79
C SER A 8 -2.52 -9.96 -12.39
N GLY A 9 -3.82 -9.69 -12.39
CA GLY A 9 -4.86 -10.67 -12.01
C GLY A 9 -4.92 -11.92 -12.91
N ASP A 10 -4.35 -11.87 -14.12
CA ASP A 10 -4.31 -12.98 -15.08
C ASP A 10 -3.07 -13.89 -14.92
N LYS A 11 -2.23 -13.66 -13.89
CA LYS A 11 -0.98 -14.39 -13.68
C LYS A 11 -1.01 -15.28 -12.45
N THR A 12 -0.34 -16.42 -12.56
CA THR A 12 -0.04 -17.28 -11.40
C THR A 12 1.28 -16.85 -10.77
N LEU A 13 1.24 -16.55 -9.48
CA LEU A 13 2.44 -16.27 -8.68
C LEU A 13 2.93 -17.54 -7.97
N ARG A 14 4.23 -17.84 -8.07
CA ARG A 14 4.91 -18.86 -7.26
C ARG A 14 5.99 -18.18 -6.43
N LEU A 15 5.90 -18.29 -5.11
CA LEU A 15 6.92 -17.83 -4.18
C LEU A 15 7.74 -19.04 -3.67
N THR A 16 9.06 -18.89 -3.62
CA THR A 16 9.96 -19.91 -3.05
C THR A 16 10.99 -19.19 -2.19
N ALA A 17 10.90 -19.38 -0.88
CA ALA A 17 11.88 -18.83 0.05
C ALA A 17 13.22 -19.58 -0.09
N LYS A 18 14.32 -18.84 -0.24
CA LYS A 18 15.69 -19.39 -0.26
C LYS A 18 16.37 -19.34 1.11
N GLU A 19 15.78 -18.58 2.03
CA GLU A 19 16.23 -18.33 3.38
C GLU A 19 15.00 -18.05 4.26
N HIS A 20 15.19 -17.69 5.52
CA HIS A 20 14.09 -17.33 6.40
C HIS A 20 13.46 -15.99 5.97
N SER A 21 12.33 -16.06 5.24
CA SER A 21 11.64 -14.90 4.68
C SER A 21 10.26 -14.67 5.29
N ARG A 22 9.82 -13.42 5.30
CA ARG A 22 8.41 -13.03 5.54
C ARG A 22 7.88 -12.34 4.29
N ALA A 23 6.69 -12.73 3.87
CA ALA A 23 5.96 -12.11 2.78
C ALA A 23 4.55 -11.77 3.22
N ILE A 24 4.03 -10.65 2.72
CA ILE A 24 2.62 -10.27 2.82
C ILE A 24 2.05 -10.42 1.41
N VAL A 25 0.94 -11.14 1.30
CA VAL A 25 0.19 -11.27 0.04
C VAL A 25 -1.16 -10.62 0.26
N ALA A 26 -1.44 -9.61 -0.54
CA ALA A 26 -2.72 -8.91 -0.58
C ALA A 26 -3.23 -8.93 -2.03
N SER A 27 -4.54 -9.02 -2.21
CA SER A 27 -5.18 -9.09 -3.51
C SER A 27 -6.48 -8.29 -3.49
N SER A 28 -6.83 -7.74 -4.64
CA SER A 28 -8.10 -7.09 -4.94
C SER A 28 -8.56 -7.55 -6.33
N PRO A 29 -9.86 -7.52 -6.67
CA PRO A 29 -10.29 -7.65 -8.05
C PRO A 29 -9.48 -6.73 -8.98
N ALA A 30 -9.12 -7.26 -10.14
CA ALA A 30 -8.34 -6.54 -11.15
C ALA A 30 -8.91 -6.83 -12.53
N VAL A 31 -8.89 -5.82 -13.40
CA VAL A 31 -9.14 -6.03 -14.81
C VAL A 31 -7.96 -6.80 -15.40
N PRO A 32 -8.20 -7.84 -16.22
CA PRO A 32 -7.12 -8.54 -16.90
C PRO A 32 -6.27 -7.56 -17.73
N SER A 33 -4.95 -7.64 -17.63
CA SER A 33 -3.91 -6.84 -18.34
C SER A 33 -3.18 -5.74 -17.56
N THR A 34 -3.43 -5.57 -16.27
CA THR A 34 -2.62 -4.65 -15.43
C THR A 34 -1.13 -5.04 -15.47
N ARG A 35 -0.21 -4.07 -15.53
CA ARG A 35 1.22 -4.39 -15.71
C ARG A 35 1.82 -4.97 -14.42
N THR A 36 2.43 -6.16 -14.54
CA THR A 36 3.27 -6.71 -13.45
C THR A 36 4.52 -5.86 -13.26
N GLN A 37 4.78 -5.41 -12.04
CA GLN A 37 5.83 -4.45 -11.72
C GLN A 37 6.59 -4.87 -10.47
N VAL A 38 7.93 -4.86 -10.57
CA VAL A 38 8.81 -4.91 -9.40
C VAL A 38 8.89 -3.50 -8.82
N ILE A 39 8.60 -3.37 -7.54
CA ILE A 39 8.69 -2.13 -6.78
C ILE A 39 9.92 -2.26 -5.87
N ARG A 40 10.97 -1.52 -6.19
CA ARG A 40 12.21 -1.49 -5.41
C ARG A 40 12.06 -0.52 -4.24
N PRO A 41 12.87 -0.67 -3.18
CA PRO A 41 12.93 0.31 -2.09
C PRO A 41 13.13 1.77 -2.55
N SER A 42 13.83 1.99 -3.68
CA SER A 42 14.03 3.30 -4.30
C SER A 42 12.78 3.89 -4.94
N ASP A 43 11.80 3.05 -5.28
CA ASP A 43 10.56 3.45 -5.97
C ASP A 43 9.45 3.80 -4.97
N VAL A 44 9.67 3.55 -3.68
CA VAL A 44 8.70 3.78 -2.61
C VAL A 44 8.79 5.22 -2.11
N CYS A 45 7.67 5.95 -2.23
CA CYS A 45 7.56 7.28 -1.65
C CYS A 45 7.45 7.17 -0.12
N ALA A 46 8.46 7.67 0.59
CA ALA A 46 8.50 7.69 2.05
C ALA A 46 8.40 9.12 2.57
N SER A 47 7.62 9.32 3.61
CA SER A 47 7.45 10.63 4.23
C SER A 47 7.19 10.54 5.72
N LYS A 48 7.59 11.58 6.45
CA LYS A 48 7.11 11.81 7.82
C LYS A 48 5.76 12.50 7.75
N ARG A 49 4.84 12.06 8.60
CA ARG A 49 3.50 12.64 8.72
C ARG A 49 3.20 12.93 10.18
N GLY A 50 2.50 14.03 10.43
CA GLY A 50 2.10 14.48 11.76
C GLY A 50 3.24 15.04 12.60
N GLU A 51 2.92 15.30 13.85
CA GLU A 51 3.77 16.05 14.78
C GLU A 51 3.71 15.41 16.16
N GLN A 52 4.59 15.82 17.08
CA GLN A 52 4.57 15.38 18.49
C GLN A 52 4.35 13.86 18.63
N ASN A 53 3.38 13.45 19.46
CA ASN A 53 3.04 12.05 19.71
C ASN A 53 2.13 11.42 18.65
N TRP A 54 1.93 12.05 17.49
CA TRP A 54 1.26 11.47 16.32
C TRP A 54 2.13 11.55 15.05
N CYS A 55 3.44 11.78 15.23
CA CYS A 55 4.44 11.65 14.18
C CYS A 55 4.67 10.18 13.82
N ARG A 56 4.71 9.86 12.53
CA ARG A 56 4.97 8.51 12.00
C ARG A 56 5.69 8.55 10.66
N ASP A 57 6.37 7.45 10.32
CA ASP A 57 6.92 7.25 8.97
C ASP A 57 5.87 6.50 8.12
N VAL A 58 5.50 7.07 6.98
CA VAL A 58 4.56 6.47 6.02
C VAL A 58 5.31 6.14 4.74
N ARG A 59 5.11 4.92 4.24
CA ARG A 59 5.76 4.37 3.04
C ARG A 59 4.68 3.90 2.07
N LEU A 60 4.52 4.59 0.95
CA LEU A 60 3.51 4.30 -0.07
C LEU A 60 4.10 3.30 -1.07
N VAL A 61 3.89 2.00 -0.82
CA VAL A 61 4.56 0.91 -1.55
C VAL A 61 3.91 0.69 -2.91
N CYS A 62 2.61 0.38 -2.94
CA CYS A 62 1.78 0.32 -4.13
C CYS A 62 0.75 1.44 -4.03
N TRP A 63 0.95 2.52 -4.79
CA TRP A 63 0.14 3.73 -4.72
C TRP A 63 -0.19 4.27 -6.11
N SER A 64 -1.20 5.13 -6.18
CA SER A 64 -1.67 5.77 -7.43
C SER A 64 -0.55 6.52 -8.17
N ASP A 65 0.39 7.08 -7.42
CA ASP A 65 1.37 8.03 -7.97
C ASP A 65 2.69 7.35 -8.38
N ASN A 66 2.91 6.09 -7.98
CA ASN A 66 4.18 5.38 -8.23
C ASN A 66 4.02 3.99 -8.88
N THR A 67 2.79 3.48 -8.98
CA THR A 67 2.53 2.18 -9.61
C THR A 67 1.37 2.26 -10.59
N GLN A 68 1.29 1.27 -11.47
CA GLN A 68 0.17 1.13 -12.41
C GLN A 68 -0.88 0.14 -11.89
N GLY A 69 -1.11 0.11 -10.57
CA GLY A 69 -2.18 -0.69 -9.97
C GLY A 69 -3.56 -0.08 -10.22
N GLU A 70 -4.59 -0.92 -10.30
CA GLU A 70 -5.96 -0.47 -10.48
C GLU A 70 -6.64 -0.18 -9.13
N GLN A 71 -6.94 -1.23 -8.37
CA GLN A 71 -7.70 -1.11 -7.12
C GLN A 71 -6.84 -1.29 -5.87
N LEU A 72 -5.65 -1.89 -6.01
CA LEU A 72 -4.84 -2.27 -4.85
C LEU A 72 -3.94 -1.11 -4.41
N LEU A 73 -4.18 -0.61 -3.20
CA LEU A 73 -3.29 0.31 -2.51
C LEU A 73 -2.63 -0.41 -1.34
N ILE A 74 -1.30 -0.35 -1.25
CA ILE A 74 -0.52 -0.93 -0.16
C ILE A 74 0.48 0.09 0.35
N GLY A 75 0.46 0.31 1.66
CA GLY A 75 1.44 1.13 2.35
C GLY A 75 1.84 0.52 3.69
N GLU A 76 2.96 0.98 4.21
CA GLU A 76 3.43 0.65 5.55
C GLU A 76 3.48 1.92 6.39
N THR A 77 2.93 1.85 7.61
CA THR A 77 3.06 2.92 8.61
C THR A 77 3.88 2.40 9.77
N VAL A 78 4.97 3.10 10.10
CA VAL A 78 5.80 2.81 11.26
C VAL A 78 5.56 3.88 12.32
N THR A 79 4.90 3.47 13.40
CA THR A 79 4.55 4.32 14.53
C THR A 79 5.55 4.09 15.66
N PRO A 80 6.30 5.11 16.11
CA PRO A 80 7.16 4.99 17.28
C PRO A 80 6.38 4.56 18.53
N SER A 81 7.05 3.91 19.48
CA SER A 81 6.43 3.54 20.76
C SER A 81 5.90 4.79 21.49
N GLY A 82 4.67 4.71 21.99
CA GLY A 82 3.99 5.83 22.64
C GLY A 82 3.30 6.81 21.69
N ASN A 83 3.51 6.69 20.37
CA ASN A 83 2.82 7.52 19.38
C ASN A 83 1.49 6.90 18.92
N TRP A 84 0.60 7.78 18.47
CA TRP A 84 -0.66 7.44 17.83
C TRP A 84 -0.51 7.48 16.30
N SER A 85 -1.27 6.61 15.62
CA SER A 85 -1.45 6.62 14.17
C SER A 85 -2.92 6.75 13.80
N SER A 86 -3.19 7.02 12.52
CA SER A 86 -4.55 7.26 12.02
C SER A 86 -5.25 8.45 12.69
N VAL A 87 -4.47 9.46 13.07
CA VAL A 87 -4.93 10.74 13.64
C VAL A 87 -4.53 11.88 12.68
N PRO A 88 -5.45 12.85 12.41
CA PRO A 88 -6.85 12.88 12.83
C PRO A 88 -7.66 11.70 12.23
N PRO A 89 -8.73 11.27 12.92
CA PRO A 89 -9.57 10.18 12.43
C PRO A 89 -10.19 10.56 11.09
N HIS A 90 -10.26 9.59 10.18
CA HIS A 90 -10.85 9.75 8.87
C HIS A 90 -11.49 8.43 8.43
N ARG A 91 -12.36 8.49 7.42
CA ARG A 91 -13.11 7.37 6.86
C ARG A 91 -13.09 7.46 5.34
N HIS A 92 -13.30 6.32 4.68
CA HIS A 92 -13.32 6.18 3.21
C HIS A 92 -14.39 5.17 2.81
N GLN A 93 -15.64 5.47 3.12
CA GLN A 93 -16.79 4.58 2.97
C GLN A 93 -17.80 5.13 1.96
N ASP A 94 -18.02 6.43 1.96
CA ASP A 94 -19.08 7.06 1.20
C ASP A 94 -18.47 7.77 -0.02
N PHE A 95 -19.21 7.79 -1.13
CA PHE A 95 -18.82 8.60 -2.27
C PHE A 95 -19.34 10.03 -2.09
N VAL A 96 -18.42 10.98 -2.00
CA VAL A 96 -18.70 12.42 -1.97
C VAL A 96 -17.86 13.08 -3.05
N ASP A 97 -18.52 13.67 -4.03
CA ASP A 97 -17.85 14.22 -5.22
C ASP A 97 -16.76 15.23 -4.86
N GLY A 98 -15.53 14.95 -5.29
CA GLY A 98 -14.34 15.76 -5.03
C GLY A 98 -13.74 15.66 -3.62
N ASP A 99 -14.29 14.82 -2.73
CA ASP A 99 -13.87 14.74 -1.32
C ASP A 99 -13.53 13.31 -0.89
N GLU A 100 -14.47 12.36 -1.02
CA GLU A 100 -14.35 11.00 -0.50
C GLU A 100 -14.74 9.96 -1.55
N GLY A 101 -14.08 8.81 -1.54
CA GLY A 101 -14.51 7.62 -2.26
C GLY A 101 -14.32 6.36 -1.41
N PRO A 102 -15.11 5.31 -1.65
CA PRO A 102 -14.93 4.03 -0.97
C PRO A 102 -13.59 3.41 -1.37
N LEU A 103 -12.73 3.10 -0.39
CA LEU A 103 -11.46 2.41 -0.64
C LEU A 103 -11.52 0.89 -0.44
N GLU A 104 -12.58 0.41 0.19
CA GLU A 104 -12.92 -1.01 0.26
C GLU A 104 -14.24 -1.21 -0.48
N VAL A 105 -14.23 -2.08 -1.50
CA VAL A 105 -15.41 -2.45 -2.27
C VAL A 105 -15.63 -3.98 -2.14
N PRO A 106 -16.88 -4.45 -1.99
CA PRO A 106 -17.20 -5.88 -1.90
C PRO A 106 -16.79 -6.70 -3.12
#